data_AF-A0A0B1YCC0-F1
#
_entry.id   AF-A0A0B1YCC0-F1
#
_cell.length_a   1.000
_cell.length_b   1.000
_cell.length_c   1.000
_cell.angle_alpha   90.00
_cell.angle_beta   90.00
_cell.angle_gamma   90.00
#
_symmetry.space_group_name_H-M   'P 1'
#
loop_
_entity.id
_entity.type
_entity.pdbx_description
1 polymer ?
#
loop_
_entity_poly.entity_id
_entity_poly.type
_entity_poly.pdbx_seq_one_letter_code
_entity_poly.pdbx_strand_id
1 'polypeptide(L)'
;MATTSLHRYEPVRERGTLRAFGLAVLTHLLLIAFLYFGVQWQSSTPRGEEAELWDEAAVQQAVQTAPPPEVKPEPVIKAPPTKVEEEADIALEQKRKREREAAAAVAAAREAELARRAAEDRAEAQRQAQLKAQKEQQAHQAELQRKAQAEQQAKEKAAAAEAQARKNAQLQAQAEAKAKADAEAKQKELKAKAAADAKAKADAERKAAESKANAQRNANLQHLQAMAGGAAGGGKVAGSGGGVGTGQGTGGTASAGYAERVRAKVKPNIVFDAEGISGNPSAVVAVTMAPDGSILSKRLTKSSGNGAYDEAVLRAVERSDPLPRDTNGKAPSSVTLTFRPKE
;
A
#
# COMPACT_ATOMS: atom_id res chain seq x y z
N MET A 1 27.26 35.02 12.86
CA MET A 1 25.98 34.32 12.59
C MET A 1 26.00 33.87 11.14
N ALA A 2 26.12 32.58 10.88
CA ALA A 2 26.07 32.02 9.54
C ALA A 2 24.85 31.09 9.46
N THR A 3 23.86 31.46 8.64
CA THR A 3 22.65 30.67 8.40
C THR A 3 22.91 29.73 7.22
N THR A 4 23.08 28.44 7.50
CA THR A 4 23.19 27.40 6.48
C THR A 4 21.81 27.08 5.91
N SER A 5 21.54 27.55 4.69
CA SER A 5 20.33 27.23 3.93
C SER A 5 20.46 25.85 3.27
N LEU A 6 19.92 24.80 3.88
CA LEU A 6 19.83 23.47 3.29
C LEU A 6 18.89 23.50 2.08
N HIS A 7 19.43 23.38 0.87
CA HIS A 7 18.65 23.18 -0.35
C HIS A 7 18.06 21.76 -0.34
N ARG A 8 16.74 21.66 -0.19
CA ARG A 8 16.00 20.41 -0.34
C ARG A 8 15.98 20.03 -1.82
N TYR A 9 16.68 18.96 -2.16
CA TYR A 9 16.67 18.36 -3.49
C TYR A 9 15.27 17.76 -3.76
N GLU A 10 14.49 18.39 -4.63
CA GLU A 10 13.30 17.77 -5.21
C GLU A 10 13.68 17.06 -6.52
N PRO A 11 13.49 15.74 -6.64
CA PRO A 11 13.74 15.06 -7.91
C PRO A 11 12.74 15.54 -8.96
N VAL A 12 13.27 16.11 -10.05
CA VAL A 12 12.49 16.53 -11.22
C VAL A 12 11.71 15.32 -11.74
N ARG A 13 10.38 15.42 -11.79
CA ARG A 13 9.53 14.36 -12.36
C ARG A 13 9.74 14.31 -13.88
N GLU A 14 10.56 13.39 -14.35
CA GLU A 14 10.78 13.17 -15.78
C GLU A 14 9.48 12.73 -16.48
N ARG A 15 8.89 13.63 -17.27
CA ARG A 15 7.82 13.29 -18.20
C ARG A 15 8.44 12.60 -19.43
N GLY A 16 8.31 11.27 -19.53
CA GLY A 16 8.66 10.57 -20.77
C GLY A 16 9.29 9.18 -20.63
N THR A 17 9.60 8.72 -19.41
CA THR A 17 10.28 7.43 -19.17
C THR A 17 9.54 6.25 -19.80
N LEU A 18 8.21 6.25 -19.83
CA LEU A 18 7.41 5.20 -20.47
C LEU A 18 7.58 5.13 -22.00
N ARG A 19 7.74 6.28 -22.67
CA ARG A 19 8.00 6.33 -24.12
C ARG A 19 9.41 5.86 -24.43
N ALA A 20 10.39 6.28 -23.63
CA ALA A 20 11.77 5.81 -23.74
C ALA A 20 11.88 4.31 -23.49
N PHE A 21 11.18 3.78 -22.49
CA PHE A 21 11.13 2.35 -22.19
C PHE A 21 10.47 1.56 -23.33
N GLY A 22 9.35 2.06 -23.88
CA GLY A 22 8.69 1.44 -25.04
C GLY A 22 9.58 1.38 -26.28
N LEU A 23 10.30 2.46 -26.58
CA LEU A 23 11.27 2.49 -27.67
C LEU A 23 12.43 1.51 -27.41
N ALA A 24 12.97 1.47 -26.19
CA ALA A 24 14.04 0.54 -25.85
C ALA A 24 13.63 -0.92 -26.08
N VAL A 25 12.44 -1.33 -25.62
CA VAL A 25 11.93 -2.69 -25.84
C VAL A 25 11.78 -2.99 -27.34
N LEU A 26 11.25 -2.03 -28.13
CA LEU A 26 11.12 -2.18 -29.57
C LEU A 26 12.47 -2.46 -30.26
N THR A 27 13.52 -1.72 -29.92
CA THR A 27 14.85 -1.90 -30.52
C THR A 27 15.44 -3.27 -30.17
N HIS A 28 15.24 -3.75 -28.95
CA HIS A 28 15.72 -5.08 -28.54
C HIS A 28 14.98 -6.20 -29.29
N LEU A 29 13.67 -6.06 -29.49
CA LEU A 29 12.88 -7.02 -30.28
C LEU A 29 13.34 -7.04 -31.75
N LEU A 30 13.64 -5.88 -32.34
CA LEU A 30 14.20 -5.80 -33.69
C LEU A 30 15.59 -6.46 -33.79
N LEU A 31 16.45 -6.28 -32.79
CA LEU A 31 17.75 -6.93 -32.74
C LEU A 31 17.62 -8.45 -32.63
N ILE A 32 16.71 -8.94 -31.77
CA ILE A 32 16.46 -10.38 -31.62
C ILE A 32 15.91 -10.96 -32.93
N ALA A 33 14.97 -10.29 -33.59
CA ALA A 33 14.47 -10.71 -34.89
C ALA A 33 15.60 -10.75 -35.94
N PHE A 34 16.42 -9.71 -36.01
CA PHE A 34 17.57 -9.66 -36.92
C PHE A 34 18.57 -10.80 -36.67
N LEU A 35 18.90 -11.09 -35.41
CA LEU A 35 19.77 -12.22 -35.07
C LEU A 35 19.14 -13.56 -35.43
N TYR A 36 17.84 -13.72 -35.19
CA TYR A 36 17.13 -14.96 -35.54
C TYR A 36 17.14 -15.21 -37.05
N PHE A 37 16.80 -14.21 -37.87
CA PHE A 37 16.80 -14.34 -39.33
C PHE A 37 18.21 -14.31 -39.94
N GLY A 38 19.17 -13.62 -39.31
CA GLY A 38 20.55 -13.51 -39.79
C GLY A 38 21.42 -14.73 -39.47
N VAL A 39 21.31 -15.28 -38.25
CA VAL A 39 22.08 -16.48 -37.85
C VAL A 39 21.60 -17.71 -38.59
N GLN A 40 20.30 -17.77 -38.93
CA GLN A 40 19.74 -18.87 -39.72
C GLN A 40 20.24 -18.89 -41.18
N TRP A 41 20.81 -17.80 -41.70
CA TRP A 41 21.43 -17.77 -43.03
C TRP A 41 22.92 -18.15 -43.00
N GLN A 42 23.61 -18.05 -41.87
CA GLN A 42 25.05 -18.37 -41.79
C GLN A 42 25.35 -19.81 -41.35
N SER A 43 24.34 -20.63 -41.06
CA SER A 43 24.50 -22.07 -40.79
C SER A 43 24.61 -22.88 -42.09
N SER A 44 25.56 -22.51 -42.95
CA SER A 44 26.11 -23.46 -43.91
C SER A 44 26.92 -24.47 -43.10
N THR A 45 26.59 -25.76 -43.20
CA THR A 45 27.34 -26.85 -42.56
C THR A 45 28.83 -26.63 -42.80
N PRO A 46 29.68 -26.63 -41.77
CA PRO A 46 31.11 -26.63 -42.01
C PRO A 46 31.42 -27.87 -42.85
N ARG A 47 31.79 -27.63 -44.11
CA ARG A 47 32.38 -28.63 -44.97
C ARG A 47 33.59 -29.11 -44.20
N GLY A 48 33.64 -30.40 -43.87
CA GLY A 48 34.73 -30.98 -43.08
C GLY A 48 36.05 -30.55 -43.69
N GLU A 49 36.74 -29.65 -43.02
CA GLU A 49 38.16 -29.46 -43.21
C GLU A 49 38.80 -30.64 -42.50
N GLU A 50 39.10 -31.65 -43.30
CA GLU A 50 39.97 -32.75 -42.93
C GLU A 50 41.34 -32.12 -42.74
N ALA A 51 41.69 -31.82 -41.49
CA ALA A 51 43.07 -31.59 -41.12
C ALA A 51 43.80 -32.90 -41.42
N GLU A 52 44.41 -32.98 -42.60
CA GLU A 52 45.37 -34.02 -42.95
C GLU A 52 46.45 -33.99 -41.87
N LEU A 53 46.31 -34.92 -40.92
CA LEU A 53 47.30 -35.24 -39.92
C LEU A 53 48.49 -35.78 -40.72
N TRP A 54 49.54 -34.98 -40.88
CA TRP A 54 50.76 -35.42 -41.54
C TRP A 54 51.32 -36.60 -40.75
N ASP A 55 51.21 -37.78 -41.34
CA ASP A 55 51.73 -39.02 -40.80
C ASP A 55 53.24 -39.01 -40.95
N GLU A 56 53.94 -38.88 -39.82
CA GLU A 56 55.41 -38.87 -39.71
C GLU A 56 56.03 -40.18 -40.28
N ALA A 57 55.21 -41.21 -40.50
CA ALA A 57 55.57 -42.48 -41.13
C ALA A 57 55.91 -42.37 -42.63
N ALA A 58 55.40 -41.37 -43.36
CA ALA A 58 55.66 -41.25 -44.81
C ALA A 58 57.06 -40.70 -45.13
N VAL A 59 57.66 -39.91 -44.22
CA VAL A 59 59.01 -39.35 -44.42
C VAL A 59 60.09 -40.42 -44.20
N GLN A 60 59.84 -41.43 -43.36
CA GLN A 60 60.80 -42.54 -43.15
C GLN A 60 60.77 -43.58 -44.27
N GLN A 61 59.70 -43.66 -45.07
CA GLN A 61 59.63 -44.60 -46.20
C GLN A 61 60.32 -44.07 -47.46
N ALA A 62 60.51 -42.75 -47.59
CA ALA A 62 61.21 -42.13 -48.73
C ALA A 62 62.74 -42.26 -48.68
N VAL A 63 63.33 -42.70 -47.56
CA VAL A 63 64.80 -42.92 -47.44
C VAL A 63 65.20 -44.35 -47.85
N GLN A 64 64.24 -45.25 -48.11
CA GLN A 64 64.52 -46.66 -48.41
C GLN A 64 64.74 -47.03 -49.89
N THR A 65 64.75 -46.09 -50.84
CA THR A 65 64.81 -46.43 -52.29
C THR A 65 66.02 -45.89 -53.07
N ALA A 66 67.10 -45.46 -52.41
CA ALA A 66 68.33 -45.13 -53.13
C ALA A 66 69.23 -46.36 -53.35
N PRO A 67 69.59 -46.73 -54.59
CA PRO A 67 70.45 -47.87 -54.88
C PRO A 67 71.93 -47.55 -54.59
N PRO A 68 72.75 -48.51 -54.09
CA PRO A 68 74.19 -48.34 -53.95
C PRO A 68 74.93 -48.66 -55.27
N PRO A 69 76.04 -47.97 -55.60
CA PRO A 69 76.89 -48.36 -56.72
C PRO A 69 77.85 -49.49 -56.35
N GLU A 70 77.91 -50.48 -57.26
CA GLU A 70 78.79 -51.65 -57.33
C GLU A 70 80.24 -51.28 -57.66
N VAL A 71 81.22 -51.88 -56.95
CA VAL A 71 82.57 -52.13 -57.50
C VAL A 71 83.03 -53.54 -57.10
N LYS A 72 83.49 -54.28 -58.13
CA LYS A 72 83.92 -55.69 -58.19
C LYS A 72 85.45 -55.84 -57.88
N PRO A 73 86.08 -57.04 -57.84
CA PRO A 73 86.64 -57.64 -56.62
C PRO A 73 88.14 -58.08 -56.68
N GLU A 74 88.56 -58.74 -55.59
CA GLU A 74 89.67 -59.72 -55.38
C GLU A 74 91.12 -59.21 -55.09
N PRO A 75 91.99 -60.01 -54.39
CA PRO A 75 91.76 -61.26 -53.66
C PRO A 75 92.48 -61.42 -52.27
N VAL A 76 91.92 -62.35 -51.47
CA VAL A 76 92.54 -63.36 -50.58
C VAL A 76 93.90 -63.07 -49.92
N ILE A 77 93.93 -62.98 -48.58
CA ILE A 77 94.99 -63.60 -47.76
C ILE A 77 94.40 -64.26 -46.49
N LYS A 78 94.75 -65.54 -46.37
CA LYS A 78 94.65 -66.58 -45.34
C LYS A 78 94.49 -66.17 -43.85
N ALA A 79 93.72 -67.02 -43.16
CA ALA A 79 93.54 -67.16 -41.71
C ALA A 79 94.85 -67.37 -40.91
N PRO A 80 94.83 -67.15 -39.58
CA PRO A 80 94.50 -68.24 -38.66
C PRO A 80 93.57 -67.84 -37.47
N PRO A 81 93.05 -68.81 -36.70
CA PRO A 81 92.06 -68.57 -35.64
C PRO A 81 92.70 -68.42 -34.25
N THR A 82 92.21 -67.44 -33.47
CA THR A 82 92.44 -67.27 -32.03
C THR A 82 91.15 -66.73 -31.41
N LYS A 83 90.30 -67.58 -30.81
CA LYS A 83 90.31 -68.07 -29.42
C LYS A 83 89.57 -67.14 -28.42
N VAL A 84 88.25 -67.35 -28.33
CA VAL A 84 87.43 -67.49 -27.09
C VAL A 84 87.28 -66.28 -26.13
N GLU A 85 88.01 -65.18 -26.23
CA GLU A 85 87.86 -64.05 -25.27
C GLU A 85 86.78 -63.01 -25.65
N GLU A 86 86.46 -62.81 -26.94
CA GLU A 86 85.45 -61.82 -27.37
C GLU A 86 83.99 -62.25 -27.16
N GLU A 87 83.68 -63.55 -27.19
CA GLU A 87 82.30 -64.05 -26.98
C GLU A 87 81.81 -63.84 -25.53
N ALA A 88 82.74 -63.83 -24.56
CA ALA A 88 82.44 -63.57 -23.15
C ALA A 88 82.09 -62.10 -22.88
N ASP A 89 82.81 -61.16 -23.52
CA ASP A 89 82.55 -59.72 -23.38
C ASP A 89 81.26 -59.29 -24.10
N ILE A 90 80.95 -59.87 -25.26
CA ILE A 90 79.68 -59.65 -25.98
C ILE A 90 78.49 -60.17 -25.16
N ALA A 91 78.62 -61.34 -24.51
CA ALA A 91 77.58 -61.88 -23.66
C ALA A 91 77.34 -61.03 -22.40
N LEU A 92 78.41 -60.48 -21.80
CA LEU A 92 78.33 -59.59 -20.65
C LEU A 92 77.66 -58.25 -21.01
N GLU A 93 77.99 -57.66 -22.17
CA GLU A 93 77.38 -56.43 -22.65
C GLU A 93 75.88 -56.62 -22.99
N GLN A 94 75.53 -57.74 -23.65
CA GLN A 94 74.13 -58.10 -23.90
C GLN A 94 73.33 -58.27 -22.61
N LYS A 95 73.92 -58.89 -21.58
CA LYS A 95 73.27 -59.03 -20.27
C LYS A 95 73.04 -57.65 -19.62
N ARG A 96 74.03 -56.75 -19.66
CA ARG A 96 73.89 -55.38 -19.15
C ARG A 96 72.86 -54.56 -19.92
N LYS A 97 72.72 -54.74 -21.24
CA LYS A 97 71.69 -54.09 -22.05
C LYS A 97 70.29 -54.57 -21.66
N ARG A 98 70.10 -55.89 -21.53
CA ARG A 98 68.81 -56.48 -21.07
C ARG A 98 68.44 -56.04 -19.66
N GLU A 99 69.39 -55.94 -18.74
CA GLU A 99 69.16 -55.44 -17.38
C GLU A 99 68.77 -53.95 -17.37
N ARG A 100 69.41 -53.12 -18.21
CA ARG A 100 69.03 -51.70 -18.37
C ARG A 100 67.65 -51.54 -19.01
N GLU A 101 67.32 -52.33 -20.03
CA GLU A 101 66.00 -52.35 -20.67
C GLU A 101 64.92 -52.83 -19.69
N ALA A 102 65.20 -53.87 -18.89
CA ALA A 102 64.28 -54.33 -17.85
C ALA A 102 64.10 -53.27 -16.75
N ALA A 103 65.16 -52.58 -16.33
CA ALA A 103 65.07 -51.48 -15.37
C ALA A 103 64.28 -50.28 -15.94
N ALA A 104 64.47 -49.95 -17.22
CA ALA A 104 63.71 -48.91 -17.91
C ALA A 104 62.24 -49.29 -18.07
N ALA A 105 61.93 -50.55 -18.38
CA ALA A 105 60.56 -51.06 -18.47
C ALA A 105 59.84 -51.00 -17.10
N VAL A 106 60.54 -51.35 -16.01
CA VAL A 106 59.98 -51.22 -14.64
C VAL A 106 59.78 -49.76 -14.25
N ALA A 107 60.70 -48.86 -14.62
CA ALA A 107 60.54 -47.42 -14.38
C ALA A 107 59.34 -46.85 -15.16
N ALA A 108 59.22 -47.18 -16.45
CA ALA A 108 58.08 -46.79 -17.28
C ALA A 108 56.74 -47.34 -16.76
N ALA A 109 56.72 -48.58 -16.25
CA ALA A 109 55.52 -49.15 -15.63
C ALA A 109 55.10 -48.40 -14.36
N ARG A 110 56.06 -48.00 -13.52
CA ARG A 110 55.79 -47.19 -12.31
C ARG A 110 55.30 -45.79 -12.65
N GLU A 111 55.89 -45.14 -13.65
CA GLU A 111 55.44 -43.83 -14.13
C GLU A 111 54.04 -43.91 -14.74
N ALA A 112 53.74 -44.96 -15.52
CA ALA A 112 52.41 -45.21 -16.06
C ALA A 112 51.37 -45.47 -14.95
N GLU A 113 51.72 -46.18 -13.89
CA GLU A 113 50.85 -46.40 -12.72
C GLU A 113 50.57 -45.09 -11.96
N LEU A 114 51.59 -44.26 -11.74
CA LEU A 114 51.43 -42.94 -11.12
C LEU A 114 50.58 -42.00 -11.99
N ALA A 115 50.79 -42.02 -13.30
CA ALA A 115 49.98 -41.24 -14.24
C ALA A 115 48.52 -41.69 -14.24
N ARG A 116 48.25 -43.00 -14.14
CA ARG A 116 46.88 -43.54 -14.01
C ARG A 116 46.22 -43.12 -12.70
N ARG A 117 46.90 -43.25 -11.56
CA ARG A 117 46.38 -42.79 -10.26
C ARG A 117 46.11 -41.29 -10.26
N ALA A 118 47.03 -40.48 -10.80
CA ALA A 118 46.83 -39.04 -10.92
C ALA A 118 45.66 -38.67 -11.85
N ALA A 119 45.41 -39.46 -12.90
CA ALA A 119 44.25 -39.27 -13.77
C ALA A 119 42.93 -39.65 -13.08
N GLU A 120 42.91 -40.73 -12.29
CA GLU A 120 41.77 -41.15 -11.47
C GLU A 120 41.44 -40.10 -10.40
N ASP A 121 42.43 -39.63 -9.63
CA ASP A 121 42.24 -38.58 -8.62
C ASP A 121 41.70 -37.29 -9.24
N ARG A 122 42.20 -36.89 -10.42
CA ARG A 122 41.68 -35.72 -11.16
C ARG A 122 40.25 -35.94 -11.63
N ALA A 123 39.92 -37.14 -12.12
CA ALA A 123 38.56 -37.46 -12.56
C ALA A 123 37.57 -37.47 -11.37
N GLU A 124 37.97 -38.01 -10.21
CA GLU A 124 37.17 -37.97 -8.99
C GLU A 124 36.98 -36.54 -8.47
N ALA A 125 38.05 -35.74 -8.44
CA ALA A 125 37.97 -34.33 -8.05
C ALA A 125 37.03 -33.54 -8.97
N GLN A 126 37.08 -33.77 -10.29
CA GLN A 126 36.15 -33.17 -11.25
C GLN A 126 34.71 -33.62 -11.02
N ARG A 127 34.45 -34.91 -10.79
CA ARG A 127 33.11 -35.42 -10.47
C ARG A 127 32.57 -34.81 -9.18
N GLN A 128 33.39 -34.71 -8.14
CA GLN A 128 32.99 -34.06 -6.88
C GLN A 128 32.72 -32.57 -7.07
N ALA A 129 33.53 -31.86 -7.85
CA ALA A 129 33.30 -30.45 -8.18
C ALA A 129 32.00 -30.25 -8.96
N GLN A 130 31.70 -31.11 -9.95
CA GLN A 130 30.45 -31.09 -10.70
C GLN A 130 29.24 -31.38 -9.81
N LEU A 131 29.32 -32.37 -8.93
CA LEU A 131 28.25 -32.68 -7.98
C LEU A 131 27.99 -31.53 -6.99
N LYS A 132 29.05 -30.86 -6.52
CA LYS A 132 28.91 -29.67 -5.66
C LYS A 132 28.28 -28.51 -6.43
N ALA A 133 28.75 -28.21 -7.63
CA ALA A 133 28.19 -27.16 -8.48
C ALA A 133 26.71 -27.44 -8.82
N GLN A 134 26.34 -28.70 -9.12
CA GLN A 134 24.96 -29.08 -9.39
C GLN A 134 24.08 -28.94 -8.15
N LYS A 135 24.56 -29.34 -6.96
CA LYS A 135 23.84 -29.16 -5.69
C LYS A 135 23.65 -27.68 -5.36
N GLU A 136 24.67 -26.84 -5.55
CA GLU A 136 24.56 -25.39 -5.34
C GLU A 136 23.58 -24.75 -6.31
N GLN A 137 23.61 -25.13 -7.60
CA GLN A 137 22.63 -24.66 -8.58
C GLN A 137 21.20 -25.10 -8.22
N GLN A 138 21.01 -26.36 -7.79
CA GLN A 138 19.71 -26.85 -7.34
C GLN A 138 19.23 -26.13 -6.07
N ALA A 139 20.12 -25.89 -5.11
CA ALA A 139 19.80 -25.14 -3.90
C ALA A 139 19.40 -23.70 -4.22
N HIS A 140 20.15 -23.03 -5.11
CA HIS A 140 19.83 -21.68 -5.57
C HIS A 140 18.50 -21.62 -6.32
N GLN A 141 18.23 -22.57 -7.22
CA GLN A 141 16.94 -22.66 -7.91
C GLN A 141 15.79 -22.94 -6.93
N ALA A 142 15.98 -23.82 -5.96
CA ALA A 142 14.98 -24.12 -4.93
C ALA A 142 14.71 -22.90 -4.03
N GLU A 143 15.74 -22.12 -3.69
CA GLU A 143 15.59 -20.87 -2.92
C GLU A 143 14.84 -19.81 -3.73
N LEU A 144 15.19 -19.60 -5.00
CA LEU A 144 14.49 -18.69 -5.90
C LEU A 144 13.02 -19.10 -6.09
N GLN A 145 12.75 -20.39 -6.26
CA GLN A 145 11.38 -20.91 -6.35
C GLN A 145 10.61 -20.71 -5.04
N ARG A 146 11.22 -20.99 -3.89
CA ARG A 146 10.59 -20.74 -2.58
C ARG A 146 10.31 -19.26 -2.38
N LYS A 147 11.22 -18.37 -2.75
CA LYS A 147 11.04 -16.92 -2.66
C LYS A 147 9.93 -16.44 -3.59
N ALA A 148 9.89 -16.92 -4.84
CA ALA A 148 8.83 -16.61 -5.79
C ALA A 148 7.46 -17.12 -5.32
N GLN A 149 7.38 -18.34 -4.79
CA GLN A 149 6.14 -18.90 -4.22
C GLN A 149 5.70 -18.13 -2.98
N ALA A 150 6.62 -17.77 -2.08
CA ALA A 150 6.30 -16.96 -0.90
C ALA A 150 5.79 -15.57 -1.30
N GLU A 151 6.38 -14.94 -2.31
CA GLU A 151 5.91 -13.65 -2.84
C GLU A 151 4.55 -13.77 -3.53
N GLN A 152 4.31 -14.82 -4.32
CA GLN A 152 3.00 -15.09 -4.93
C GLN A 152 1.93 -15.33 -3.87
N GLN A 153 2.20 -16.17 -2.86
CA GLN A 153 1.27 -16.41 -1.75
C GLN A 153 1.02 -15.14 -0.93
N ALA A 154 2.03 -14.29 -0.73
CA ALA A 154 1.85 -13.01 -0.06
C ALA A 154 0.96 -12.07 -0.89
N LYS A 155 1.18 -11.99 -2.21
CA LYS A 155 0.35 -11.22 -3.14
C LYS A 155 -1.09 -11.72 -3.20
N GLU A 156 -1.29 -13.03 -3.27
CA GLU A 156 -2.63 -13.65 -3.26
C GLU A 156 -3.36 -13.41 -1.94
N LYS A 157 -2.68 -13.57 -0.80
CA LYS A 157 -3.26 -13.26 0.51
C LYS A 157 -3.61 -11.78 0.66
N ALA A 158 -2.74 -10.88 0.17
CA ALA A 158 -3.02 -9.45 0.16
C ALA A 158 -4.22 -9.10 -0.74
N ALA A 159 -4.28 -9.67 -1.95
CA ALA A 159 -5.40 -9.47 -2.87
C ALA A 159 -6.72 -10.04 -2.31
N ALA A 160 -6.68 -11.21 -1.68
CA ALA A 160 -7.84 -11.81 -1.01
C ALA A 160 -8.31 -10.97 0.17
N ALA A 161 -7.39 -10.48 1.00
CA ALA A 161 -7.71 -9.57 2.11
C ALA A 161 -8.32 -8.25 1.63
N GLU A 162 -7.78 -7.66 0.56
CA GLU A 162 -8.33 -6.45 -0.05
C GLU A 162 -9.71 -6.70 -0.66
N ALA A 163 -9.91 -7.81 -1.37
CA ALA A 163 -11.21 -8.19 -1.92
C ALA A 163 -12.26 -8.40 -0.82
N GLN A 164 -11.88 -9.03 0.29
CA GLN A 164 -12.76 -9.22 1.45
C GLN A 164 -13.07 -7.89 2.15
N ALA A 165 -12.08 -7.00 2.29
CA ALA A 165 -12.28 -5.67 2.84
C ALA A 165 -13.23 -4.83 1.97
N ARG A 166 -13.06 -4.85 0.64
CA ARG A 166 -13.95 -4.20 -0.32
C ARG A 166 -15.37 -4.76 -0.25
N LYS A 167 -15.53 -6.09 -0.15
CA LYS A 167 -16.85 -6.74 0.00
C LYS A 167 -17.52 -6.32 1.31
N ASN A 168 -16.79 -6.31 2.42
CA ASN A 168 -17.31 -5.87 3.71
C ASN A 168 -17.69 -4.39 3.71
N ALA A 169 -16.87 -3.53 3.13
CA ALA A 169 -17.18 -2.11 2.97
C ALA A 169 -18.41 -1.88 2.09
N GLN A 170 -18.56 -2.64 1.00
CA GLN A 170 -19.74 -2.54 0.14
C GLN A 170 -21.01 -3.04 0.85
N LEU A 171 -20.93 -4.12 1.64
CA LEU A 171 -22.05 -4.60 2.45
C LEU A 171 -22.44 -3.59 3.53
N GLN A 172 -21.47 -2.96 4.20
CA GLN A 172 -21.72 -1.89 5.17
C GLN A 172 -22.35 -0.67 4.50
N ALA A 173 -21.81 -0.22 3.37
CA ALA A 173 -22.37 0.90 2.62
C ALA A 173 -23.82 0.62 2.14
N GLN A 174 -24.10 -0.61 1.69
CA GLN A 174 -25.47 -1.01 1.34
C GLN A 174 -26.39 -1.08 2.56
N ALA A 175 -25.90 -1.59 3.70
CA ALA A 175 -26.68 -1.62 4.94
C ALA A 175 -26.99 -0.22 5.45
N GLU A 176 -26.02 0.70 5.44
CA GLU A 176 -26.22 2.11 5.80
C GLU A 176 -27.16 2.82 4.83
N ALA A 177 -27.02 2.58 3.52
CA ALA A 177 -27.92 3.16 2.52
C ALA A 177 -29.37 2.69 2.72
N LYS A 178 -29.57 1.39 2.97
CA LYS A 178 -30.88 0.82 3.31
C LYS A 178 -31.43 1.41 4.62
N ALA A 179 -30.61 1.49 5.67
CA ALA A 179 -31.02 2.07 6.94
C ALA A 179 -31.41 3.56 6.83
N LYS A 180 -30.67 4.34 6.03
CA LYS A 180 -31.01 5.74 5.74
C LYS A 180 -32.30 5.86 4.93
N ALA A 181 -32.50 5.01 3.91
CA ALA A 181 -33.74 4.98 3.13
C ALA A 181 -34.95 4.62 3.99
N ASP A 182 -34.84 3.59 4.85
CA ASP A 182 -35.90 3.16 5.75
C ASP A 182 -36.21 4.24 6.81
N ALA A 183 -35.19 4.92 7.33
CA ALA A 183 -35.36 6.03 8.27
C ALA A 183 -36.05 7.23 7.61
N GLU A 184 -35.67 7.56 6.37
CA GLU A 184 -36.31 8.65 5.61
C GLU A 184 -37.76 8.30 5.25
N ALA A 185 -38.04 7.06 4.86
CA ALA A 185 -39.39 6.57 4.60
C ALA A 185 -40.26 6.65 5.86
N LYS A 186 -39.76 6.18 7.02
CA LYS A 186 -40.46 6.30 8.31
C LYS A 186 -40.68 7.74 8.72
N GLN A 187 -39.71 8.64 8.52
CA GLN A 187 -39.90 10.07 8.79
C GLN A 187 -40.98 10.69 7.89
N LYS A 188 -40.98 10.35 6.59
CA LYS A 188 -42.01 10.81 5.65
C LYS A 188 -43.40 10.30 6.05
N GLU A 189 -43.51 9.04 6.44
CA GLU A 189 -44.77 8.46 6.91
C GLU A 189 -45.26 9.12 8.23
N LEU A 190 -44.38 9.31 9.21
CA LEU A 190 -44.72 9.98 10.46
C LEU A 190 -45.14 11.44 10.24
N LYS A 191 -44.45 12.19 9.36
CA LYS A 191 -44.84 13.55 9.00
C LYS A 191 -46.19 13.58 8.26
N ALA A 192 -46.45 12.63 7.37
CA ALA A 192 -47.73 12.52 6.68
C ALA A 192 -48.88 12.21 7.64
N LYS A 193 -48.69 11.27 8.58
CA LYS A 193 -49.68 10.97 9.63
C LYS A 193 -49.90 12.17 10.55
N ALA A 194 -48.85 12.83 11.02
CA ALA A 194 -48.97 14.03 11.85
C ALA A 194 -49.70 15.18 11.14
N ALA A 195 -49.45 15.38 9.84
CA ALA A 195 -50.15 16.39 9.04
C ALA A 195 -51.63 16.04 8.84
N ALA A 196 -51.96 14.76 8.63
CA ALA A 196 -53.34 14.30 8.53
C ALA A 196 -54.10 14.47 9.85
N ASP A 197 -53.50 14.09 10.98
CA ASP A 197 -54.08 14.25 12.31
C ASP A 197 -54.27 15.72 12.68
N ALA A 198 -53.29 16.58 12.37
CA ALA A 198 -53.40 18.02 12.59
C ALA A 198 -54.54 18.64 11.76
N LYS A 199 -54.68 18.23 10.50
CA LYS A 199 -55.78 18.70 9.63
C LYS A 199 -57.14 18.22 10.15
N ALA A 200 -57.26 16.96 10.55
CA ALA A 200 -58.48 16.42 11.13
C ALA A 200 -58.88 17.14 12.43
N LYS A 201 -57.90 17.45 13.30
CA LYS A 201 -58.14 18.20 14.53
C LYS A 201 -58.56 19.65 14.25
N ALA A 202 -57.92 20.32 13.30
CA ALA A 202 -58.28 21.67 12.87
C ALA A 202 -59.70 21.73 12.27
N ASP A 203 -60.05 20.77 11.41
CA ASP A 203 -61.40 20.68 10.82
C ASP A 203 -62.48 20.39 11.89
N ALA A 204 -62.16 19.54 12.89
CA ALA A 204 -63.05 19.28 14.02
C ALA A 204 -63.23 20.50 14.93
N GLU A 205 -62.15 21.22 15.26
CA GLU A 205 -62.21 22.47 16.02
C GLU A 205 -62.98 23.56 15.27
N ARG A 206 -62.80 23.68 13.94
CA ARG A 206 -63.56 24.63 13.12
C ARG A 206 -65.05 24.32 13.12
N LYS A 207 -65.44 23.05 12.93
CA LYS A 207 -66.85 22.61 13.03
C LYS A 207 -67.43 22.85 14.42
N ALA A 208 -66.66 22.58 15.48
CA ALA A 208 -67.10 22.82 16.85
C ALA A 208 -67.26 24.32 17.16
N ALA A 209 -66.34 25.16 16.68
CA ALA A 209 -66.41 26.61 16.83
C ALA A 209 -67.60 27.20 16.06
N GLU A 210 -67.85 26.74 14.84
CA GLU A 210 -68.99 27.16 14.02
C GLU A 210 -70.32 26.75 14.65
N SER A 211 -70.43 25.54 15.20
CA SER A 211 -71.59 25.09 15.98
C SER A 211 -71.82 25.96 17.22
N LYS A 212 -70.77 26.23 18.01
CA LYS A 212 -70.86 27.13 19.19
C LYS A 212 -71.28 28.55 18.81
N ALA A 213 -70.72 29.11 17.74
CA ALA A 213 -71.07 30.45 17.26
C ALA A 213 -72.53 30.53 16.76
N ASN A 214 -73.02 29.49 16.07
CA ASN A 214 -74.41 29.42 15.65
C ASN A 214 -75.36 29.27 16.85
N ALA A 215 -75.00 28.46 17.85
CA ALA A 215 -75.76 28.36 19.09
C ALA A 215 -75.84 29.71 19.83
N GLN A 216 -74.72 30.46 19.89
CA GLN A 216 -74.69 31.81 20.46
C GLN A 216 -75.54 32.82 19.67
N ARG A 217 -75.52 32.79 18.33
CA ARG A 217 -76.40 33.64 17.51
C ARG A 217 -77.88 33.37 17.81
N ASN A 218 -78.28 32.11 17.89
CA ASN A 218 -79.66 31.74 18.21
C ASN A 218 -80.05 32.17 19.63
N ALA A 219 -79.16 31.99 20.62
CA ALA A 219 -79.40 32.44 21.99
C ALA A 219 -79.54 33.97 22.07
N ASN A 220 -78.71 34.73 21.34
CA ASN A 220 -78.82 36.19 21.28
C ASN A 220 -80.11 36.64 20.60
N LEU A 221 -80.54 35.97 19.53
CA LEU A 221 -81.84 36.26 18.89
C LEU A 221 -83.01 36.00 19.86
N GLN A 222 -83.00 34.87 20.58
CA GLN A 222 -84.00 34.59 21.63
C GLN A 222 -83.97 35.62 22.76
N HIS A 223 -82.79 36.05 23.20
CA HIS A 223 -82.66 37.07 24.24
C HIS A 223 -83.20 38.42 23.77
N LEU A 224 -82.94 38.82 22.52
CA LEU A 224 -83.49 40.05 21.95
C LEU A 224 -85.02 39.97 21.82
N GLN A 225 -85.55 38.79 21.45
CA GLN A 225 -86.98 38.53 21.35
C GLN A 225 -87.66 38.54 22.74
N ALA A 226 -86.94 38.09 23.78
CA ALA A 226 -87.36 38.19 25.18
C ALA A 226 -87.27 39.63 25.73
N MET A 227 -86.23 40.39 25.38
CA MET A 227 -86.13 41.83 25.70
C MET A 227 -87.18 42.66 24.99
N ALA A 228 -87.53 42.34 23.74
CA ALA A 228 -88.60 43.00 22.99
C ALA A 228 -90.00 42.65 23.53
N GLY A 229 -90.11 41.61 24.36
CA GLY A 229 -91.35 41.15 25.00
C GLY A 229 -91.45 41.41 26.51
N GLY A 230 -90.43 41.98 27.18
CA GLY A 230 -90.41 42.09 28.64
C GLY A 230 -89.42 43.14 29.17
N ALA A 231 -89.92 44.01 30.04
CA ALA A 231 -89.24 45.15 30.63
C ALA A 231 -88.06 44.79 31.57
N ALA A 232 -87.09 45.73 31.60
CA ALA A 232 -86.15 46.08 32.68
C ALA A 232 -85.16 45.03 33.22
N GLY A 233 -83.88 45.41 33.32
CA GLY A 233 -82.91 44.80 34.22
C GLY A 233 -81.47 44.78 33.72
N GLY A 234 -80.63 45.65 34.28
CA GLY A 234 -79.23 45.82 33.91
C GLY A 234 -78.27 44.76 34.48
N GLY A 235 -76.99 44.85 34.08
CA GLY A 235 -75.89 44.31 34.86
C GLY A 235 -74.68 43.75 34.08
N LYS A 236 -73.56 44.47 34.22
CA LYS A 236 -72.15 44.00 34.29
C LYS A 236 -71.43 43.61 32.98
N VAL A 237 -70.56 44.52 32.58
CA VAL A 237 -69.36 44.32 31.76
C VAL A 237 -68.25 43.76 32.65
N ALA A 238 -67.67 42.62 32.29
CA ALA A 238 -66.44 42.08 32.88
C ALA A 238 -65.34 42.03 31.80
N GLY A 239 -64.23 42.71 32.08
CA GLY A 239 -63.15 43.01 31.15
C GLY A 239 -62.28 41.80 30.79
N SER A 240 -61.85 41.82 29.52
CA SER A 240 -60.78 41.02 28.93
C SER A 240 -59.44 41.73 29.12
N GLY A 241 -58.38 40.98 29.45
CA GLY A 241 -57.04 41.54 29.60
C GLY A 241 -55.97 40.50 29.90
N GLY A 242 -55.74 39.56 28.97
CA GLY A 242 -54.58 38.67 29.01
C GLY A 242 -53.51 39.14 28.02
N GLY A 243 -52.50 39.85 28.51
CA GLY A 243 -51.36 40.35 27.73
C GLY A 243 -50.40 39.24 27.34
N VAL A 244 -49.94 39.27 26.09
CA VAL A 244 -48.98 38.34 25.50
C VAL A 244 -47.57 38.91 25.68
N GLY A 245 -46.71 38.21 26.42
CA GLY A 245 -45.30 38.53 26.52
C GLY A 245 -44.53 37.94 25.33
N THR A 246 -43.90 38.79 24.52
CA THR A 246 -42.91 38.40 23.51
C THR A 246 -41.54 38.23 24.18
N GLY A 247 -41.28 37.03 24.69
CA GLY A 247 -39.98 36.65 25.24
C GLY A 247 -39.13 35.90 24.21
N GLN A 248 -38.15 36.56 23.62
CA GLN A 248 -37.05 35.91 22.91
C GLN A 248 -36.12 35.26 23.94
N GLY A 249 -36.53 34.10 24.44
CA GLY A 249 -35.77 33.32 25.42
C GLY A 249 -34.73 32.44 24.76
N THR A 250 -33.46 32.71 25.03
CA THR A 250 -32.40 31.69 24.95
C THR A 250 -32.70 30.63 26.00
N GLY A 251 -33.23 29.49 25.57
CA GLY A 251 -33.69 28.40 26.43
C GLY A 251 -32.56 27.70 27.20
N GLY A 252 -32.20 28.25 28.35
CA GLY A 252 -31.31 27.64 29.33
C GLY A 252 -31.61 28.16 30.73
N THR A 253 -31.30 27.37 31.75
CA THR A 253 -31.50 27.70 33.18
C THR A 253 -30.46 28.71 33.73
N ALA A 254 -29.75 29.40 32.85
CA ALA A 254 -28.68 30.33 33.18
C ALA A 254 -29.22 31.74 33.46
N SER A 255 -28.60 32.47 34.39
CA SER A 255 -28.94 33.88 34.61
C SER A 255 -28.62 34.74 33.39
N ALA A 256 -29.35 35.84 33.23
CA ALA A 256 -29.03 36.86 32.24
C ALA A 256 -27.58 37.37 32.46
N GLY A 257 -26.73 37.31 31.44
CA GLY A 257 -25.33 37.73 31.52
C GLY A 257 -24.32 36.63 31.86
N TYR A 258 -24.75 35.39 32.14
CA TYR A 258 -23.83 34.29 32.46
C TYR A 258 -23.02 33.83 31.23
N ALA A 259 -23.68 33.71 30.08
CA ALA A 259 -23.04 33.32 28.82
C ALA A 259 -21.90 34.29 28.45
N GLU A 260 -22.07 35.58 28.71
CA GLU A 260 -21.10 36.64 28.49
C GLU A 260 -19.84 36.45 29.35
N ARG A 261 -20.00 36.12 30.65
CA ARG A 261 -18.88 35.84 31.56
C ARG A 261 -18.08 34.62 31.12
N VAL A 262 -18.79 33.57 30.71
CA VAL A 262 -18.17 32.35 30.18
C VAL A 262 -17.42 32.66 28.88
N ARG A 263 -18.02 33.41 27.95
CA ARG A 263 -17.34 33.85 26.71
C ARG A 263 -16.10 34.67 27.00
N ALA A 264 -16.15 35.61 27.95
CA ALA A 264 -15.00 36.44 28.32
C ALA A 264 -13.82 35.61 28.83
N LYS A 265 -14.07 34.52 29.57
CA LYS A 265 -13.02 33.59 30.02
C LYS A 265 -12.47 32.73 28.88
N VAL A 266 -13.32 32.29 27.97
CA VAL A 266 -12.96 31.36 26.88
C VAL A 266 -12.25 32.07 25.73
N LYS A 267 -12.65 33.31 25.42
CA LYS A 267 -12.14 34.10 24.30
C LYS A 267 -10.60 34.20 24.22
N PRO A 268 -9.87 34.56 25.29
CA PRO A 268 -8.40 34.65 25.22
C PRO A 268 -7.70 33.31 25.00
N ASN A 269 -8.39 32.18 25.23
CA ASN A 269 -7.83 30.84 25.05
C ASN A 269 -8.00 30.30 23.61
N ILE A 270 -8.72 31.03 22.75
CA ILE A 270 -8.91 30.67 21.34
C ILE A 270 -7.66 31.08 20.56
N VAL A 271 -6.81 30.09 20.24
CA VAL A 271 -5.64 30.28 19.38
C VAL A 271 -6.05 30.01 17.95
N PHE A 272 -6.28 31.08 17.17
CA PHE A 272 -6.65 30.99 15.77
C PHE A 272 -6.30 32.28 15.00
N ASP A 273 -5.70 32.14 13.81
CA ASP A 273 -5.33 33.26 12.95
C ASP A 273 -6.53 33.75 12.12
N ALA A 274 -7.20 34.80 12.59
CA ALA A 274 -8.43 35.33 11.98
C ALA A 274 -8.21 36.03 10.61
N GLU A 275 -6.96 36.28 10.22
CA GLU A 275 -6.59 37.01 8.99
C GLU A 275 -6.91 36.23 7.70
N GLY A 276 -7.04 34.90 7.77
CA GLY A 276 -7.37 34.03 6.63
C GLY A 276 -8.88 33.81 6.39
N ILE A 277 -9.77 34.34 7.23
CA ILE A 277 -11.22 34.10 7.12
C ILE A 277 -11.93 35.26 6.40
N SER A 278 -12.56 34.94 5.28
CA SER A 278 -13.56 35.80 4.63
C SER A 278 -14.88 35.78 5.43
N GLY A 279 -15.37 36.96 5.82
CA GLY A 279 -16.58 37.13 6.64
C GLY A 279 -16.36 37.06 8.16
N ASN A 280 -17.44 36.81 8.92
CA ASN A 280 -17.46 36.62 10.38
C ASN A 280 -18.45 35.50 10.77
N PRO A 281 -18.15 34.23 10.45
CA PRO A 281 -19.07 33.14 10.72
C PRO A 281 -19.17 32.84 12.22
N SER A 282 -20.37 32.46 12.69
CA SER A 282 -20.61 32.17 14.11
C SER A 282 -20.58 30.66 14.41
N ALA A 283 -19.71 30.23 15.31
CA ALA A 283 -19.72 28.89 15.89
C ALA A 283 -20.60 28.89 17.15
N VAL A 284 -21.60 28.00 17.22
CA VAL A 284 -22.46 27.85 18.39
C VAL A 284 -22.13 26.53 19.09
N VAL A 285 -21.80 26.58 20.38
CA VAL A 285 -21.40 25.45 21.20
C VAL A 285 -22.32 25.35 22.41
N ALA A 286 -22.92 24.18 22.61
CA ALA A 286 -23.61 23.84 23.85
C ALA A 286 -22.61 23.18 24.81
N VAL A 287 -22.53 23.72 26.02
CA VAL A 287 -21.66 23.22 27.09
C VAL A 287 -22.54 22.79 28.26
N THR A 288 -22.34 21.56 28.71
CA THR A 288 -22.95 21.03 29.94
C THR A 288 -21.87 21.04 31.02
N MET A 289 -22.22 21.50 32.22
CA MET A 289 -21.28 21.64 33.32
C MET A 289 -21.88 21.18 34.65
N ALA A 290 -21.01 20.81 35.57
CA ALA A 290 -21.36 20.47 36.93
C ALA A 290 -21.56 21.74 37.78
N PRO A 291 -22.26 21.65 38.93
CA PRO A 291 -22.57 22.82 39.76
C PRO A 291 -21.35 23.59 40.30
N ASP A 292 -20.18 22.95 40.31
CA ASP A 292 -18.89 23.52 40.70
C ASP A 292 -18.24 24.39 39.60
N GLY A 293 -18.73 24.29 38.35
CA GLY A 293 -18.22 24.96 37.16
C GLY A 293 -17.43 24.03 36.22
N SER A 294 -17.24 22.76 36.59
CA SER A 294 -16.44 21.81 35.82
C SER A 294 -17.16 21.35 34.54
N ILE A 295 -16.46 21.26 33.42
CA ILE A 295 -17.08 20.93 32.14
C ILE A 295 -17.34 19.41 32.04
N LEU A 296 -18.62 19.03 31.84
CA LEU A 296 -19.02 17.63 31.66
C LEU A 296 -19.05 17.22 30.19
N SER A 297 -19.61 18.07 29.33
CA SER A 297 -19.62 17.81 27.89
C SER A 297 -19.66 19.11 27.08
N LYS A 298 -19.06 19.06 25.89
CA LYS A 298 -19.05 20.14 24.91
C LYS A 298 -19.51 19.60 23.55
N ARG A 299 -20.46 20.27 22.92
CA ARG A 299 -21.00 19.89 21.61
C ARG A 299 -21.18 21.12 20.75
N LEU A 300 -20.67 21.06 19.52
CA LEU A 300 -20.95 22.06 18.49
C LEU A 300 -22.40 21.87 18.00
N THR A 301 -23.25 22.88 18.20
CA THR A 301 -24.64 22.90 17.71
C THR A 301 -24.74 23.53 16.34
N LYS A 302 -23.85 24.48 16.01
CA LYS A 302 -23.72 25.07 14.69
C LYS A 302 -22.25 25.33 14.37
N SER A 303 -21.78 24.76 13.27
CA SER A 303 -20.43 25.00 12.75
C SER A 303 -20.32 26.41 12.15
N SER A 304 -19.15 27.03 12.32
CA SER A 304 -18.80 28.27 11.62
C SER A 304 -18.51 28.05 10.13
N GLY A 305 -18.45 26.82 9.65
CA GLY A 305 -18.03 26.48 8.29
C GLY A 305 -16.50 26.41 8.12
N ASN A 306 -15.73 26.71 9.18
CA ASN A 306 -14.29 26.45 9.24
C ASN A 306 -13.98 25.49 10.40
N GLY A 307 -13.58 24.26 10.06
CA GLY A 307 -13.27 23.23 11.05
C GLY A 307 -12.11 23.59 11.98
N ALA A 308 -11.10 24.31 11.49
CA ALA A 308 -9.96 24.72 12.32
C ALA A 308 -10.39 25.74 13.39
N TYR A 309 -11.32 26.64 13.06
CA TYR A 309 -11.89 27.57 14.04
C TYR A 309 -12.81 26.85 15.04
N ASP A 310 -13.68 25.95 14.56
CA ASP A 310 -14.57 25.18 15.43
C ASP A 310 -13.78 24.32 16.44
N GLU A 311 -12.71 23.65 15.99
CA GLU A 311 -11.81 22.91 16.88
C GLU A 311 -11.08 23.81 17.87
N ALA A 312 -10.60 24.98 17.42
CA ALA A 312 -9.95 25.96 18.30
C ALA A 312 -10.90 26.44 19.41
N VAL A 313 -12.17 26.69 19.07
CA VAL A 313 -13.22 27.03 20.05
C VAL A 313 -13.47 25.89 21.03
N LEU A 314 -13.58 24.64 20.56
CA LEU A 314 -13.77 23.48 21.45
C LEU A 314 -12.58 23.26 22.39
N ARG A 315 -11.33 23.44 21.91
CA ARG A 315 -10.12 23.38 22.74
C ARG A 315 -10.06 24.54 23.74
N ALA A 316 -10.47 25.74 23.35
CA ALA A 316 -10.50 26.89 24.24
C ALA A 316 -11.52 26.73 25.37
N VAL A 317 -12.69 26.16 25.07
CA VAL A 317 -13.71 25.82 26.10
C VAL A 317 -13.11 24.85 27.11
N GLU A 318 -12.43 23.81 26.66
CA GLU A 318 -11.77 22.84 27.53
C GLU A 318 -10.63 23.43 28.38
N ARG A 319 -9.79 24.31 27.81
CA ARG A 319 -8.75 25.03 28.56
C ARG A 319 -9.31 26.01 29.61
N SER A 320 -10.60 26.34 29.51
CA SER A 320 -11.24 27.29 30.42
C SER A 320 -11.89 26.61 31.63
N ASP A 321 -11.69 25.30 31.80
CA ASP A 321 -12.16 24.52 32.93
C ASP A 321 -11.43 24.90 34.24
N PRO A 322 -12.11 25.24 35.35
CA PRO A 322 -13.57 25.36 35.51
C PRO A 322 -14.12 26.73 35.08
N LEU A 323 -15.34 26.74 34.56
CA LEU A 323 -16.07 27.95 34.15
C LEU A 323 -16.51 28.80 35.36
N PRO A 324 -16.68 30.13 35.19
CA PRO A 324 -17.12 30.99 36.29
C PRO A 324 -18.47 30.54 36.84
N ARG A 325 -18.68 30.69 38.15
CA ARG A 325 -19.96 30.36 38.80
C ARG A 325 -20.99 31.46 38.54
N ASP A 326 -22.27 31.10 38.59
CA ASP A 326 -23.35 32.06 38.41
C ASP A 326 -23.61 32.87 39.69
N THR A 327 -24.48 33.89 39.64
CA THR A 327 -24.86 34.75 40.77
C THR A 327 -25.43 33.97 41.96
N ASN A 328 -25.91 32.75 41.72
CA ASN A 328 -26.42 31.83 42.73
C ASN A 328 -25.32 30.97 43.39
N GLY A 329 -24.04 31.25 43.10
CA GLY A 329 -22.90 30.48 43.62
C GLY A 329 -22.72 29.10 42.99
N LYS A 330 -23.58 28.71 42.04
CA LYS A 330 -23.54 27.45 41.28
C LYS A 330 -23.57 27.73 39.79
N ALA A 331 -22.91 26.90 38.99
CA ALA A 331 -23.01 26.99 37.54
C ALA A 331 -24.30 26.32 37.02
N PRO A 332 -24.93 26.83 35.95
CA PRO A 332 -26.11 26.21 35.34
C PRO A 332 -25.74 24.88 34.68
N SER A 333 -26.68 23.94 34.59
CA SER A 333 -26.41 22.61 34.02
C SER A 333 -26.03 22.64 32.54
N SER A 334 -26.53 23.62 31.77
CA SER A 334 -26.17 23.82 30.38
C SER A 334 -26.22 25.28 29.96
N VAL A 335 -25.32 25.68 29.06
CA VAL A 335 -25.28 27.01 28.44
C VAL A 335 -24.98 26.86 26.95
N THR A 336 -25.63 27.69 26.12
CA THR A 336 -25.32 27.79 24.70
C THR A 336 -24.48 29.05 24.47
N LEU A 337 -23.26 28.88 23.97
CA LEU A 337 -22.30 29.93 23.69
C LEU A 337 -22.19 30.14 22.19
N THR A 338 -22.09 31.40 21.76
CA THR A 338 -21.82 31.76 20.35
C THR A 338 -20.50 32.50 20.29
N PHE A 339 -19.60 32.05 19.42
CA PHE A 339 -18.27 32.63 19.19
C PHE A 339 -18.14 33.09 17.74
N ARG A 340 -17.44 34.21 17.55
CA ARG A 340 -17.19 34.83 16.25
C ARG A 340 -15.69 35.16 16.12
N PRO A 341 -15.03 34.85 15.00
CA PRO A 341 -13.58 35.06 14.83
C PRO A 341 -13.13 36.53 14.95
N LYS A 342 -14.00 37.50 14.64
CA LYS A 342 -13.68 38.93 14.58
C LYS A 342 -14.33 39.77 15.70
N GLU A 343 -14.75 39.14 16.79
CA GLU A 343 -15.30 39.84 17.97
C GLU A 343 -14.26 40.09 19.05
#